data_AF-A0A955BIV4-F1
#
_entry.id   AF-A0A955BIV4-F1
#
_cell.length_a   1.000
_cell.length_b   1.000
_cell.length_c   1.000
_cell.angle_alpha   90.00
_cell.angle_beta   90.00
_cell.angle_gamma   90.00
#
_symmetry.space_group_name_H-M   'P 1'
#
loop_
_entity.id
_entity.type
_entity.pdbx_description
1 polymer ?
#
loop_
_entity_poly.entity_id
_entity_poly.type
_entity_poly.pdbx_seq_one_letter_code
_entity_poly.pdbx_strand_id
1 'polypeptide(L)'
;GAATFRGCEIRENGDFSAGDGGGLLLYATNEADHDLRGTRIEDNYVGVRVQACDWRLTPDNAARWTFPENEFASLQAYDAKLIAKGVEFAGNHCYALSSMSSDVELVNCEFHDNDGGTISWADRSFSAANCKFTDSSGPGMTVGYGPVAIRKCRFERNGRQGLLAHYNSRVDLEDSRFTENGDFGVFLKINQPTATWDDKNLHRVVDCEIDKNQYGLRVVHAEDHNFELKNTSISGSAWYSIMYDTCSLTVSDQKQNEWTVTGNTCGPCVRYGDVTLDSVNSENNWNIGFLVEQGGRATLRNCRTTGAKYGLYQNNSTQTILDSCRFEGQYTNNWKWAVYVEGGPLTAINSVFAGFHQGFWSGHLRGPSDAKRLFL
;
A
#
# COMPACT_ATOMS: atom_id res chain seq x y z
N GLY A 1 -34.61 -4.60 15.00
CA GLY A 1 -34.97 -6.04 15.00
C GLY A 1 -34.54 -6.65 13.68
N ALA A 2 -34.42 -7.98 13.59
CA ALA A 2 -34.08 -8.63 12.32
C ALA A 2 -35.15 -8.33 11.25
N ALA A 3 -34.70 -8.11 10.01
CA ALA A 3 -35.57 -7.86 8.86
C ALA A 3 -35.31 -8.92 7.80
N THR A 4 -36.36 -9.30 7.08
CA THR A 4 -36.28 -10.31 6.01
C THR A 4 -36.89 -9.75 4.74
N PHE A 5 -36.08 -9.65 3.70
CA PHE A 5 -36.46 -9.25 2.35
C PHE A 5 -36.08 -10.40 1.42
N ARG A 6 -37.05 -10.87 0.61
CA ARG A 6 -36.83 -12.02 -0.28
C ARG A 6 -37.39 -11.72 -1.65
N GLY A 7 -36.52 -11.70 -2.66
CA GLY A 7 -36.94 -11.39 -4.04
C GLY A 7 -37.47 -9.96 -4.20
N CYS A 8 -37.00 -9.02 -3.37
CA CYS A 8 -37.42 -7.62 -3.44
C CYS A 8 -36.57 -6.83 -4.44
N GLU A 9 -37.11 -5.74 -4.97
CA GLU A 9 -36.40 -4.75 -5.77
C GLU A 9 -36.55 -3.40 -5.08
N ILE A 10 -35.42 -2.77 -4.72
CA ILE A 10 -35.37 -1.48 -4.04
C ILE A 10 -34.54 -0.54 -4.92
N ARG A 11 -35.20 0.46 -5.52
CA ARG A 11 -34.57 1.36 -6.48
C ARG A 11 -35.08 2.79 -6.43
N GLU A 12 -34.26 3.73 -6.90
CA GLU A 12 -34.61 5.15 -7.04
C GLU A 12 -34.96 5.82 -5.69
N ASN A 13 -34.28 5.44 -4.60
CA ASN A 13 -34.52 5.98 -3.27
C ASN A 13 -33.33 6.76 -2.71
N GLY A 14 -33.64 7.64 -1.75
CA GLY A 14 -32.68 8.47 -1.05
C GLY A 14 -32.38 9.78 -1.78
N ASP A 15 -32.11 10.83 -1.01
CA ASP A 15 -31.63 12.12 -1.48
C ASP A 15 -30.53 12.58 -0.51
N PHE A 16 -29.41 13.04 -1.06
CA PHE A 16 -28.31 13.63 -0.29
C PHE A 16 -28.77 14.76 0.64
N SER A 17 -29.78 15.54 0.21
CA SER A 17 -30.27 16.69 0.97
C SER A 17 -30.88 16.34 2.33
N ALA A 18 -31.30 15.09 2.53
CA ALA A 18 -31.97 14.63 3.74
C ALA A 18 -31.01 14.15 4.85
N GLY A 19 -29.69 14.07 4.60
CA GLY A 19 -28.68 13.59 5.56
C GLY A 19 -28.72 12.07 5.85
N ASP A 20 -29.91 11.48 5.80
CA ASP A 20 -30.19 10.06 6.02
C ASP A 20 -30.69 9.30 4.79
N GLY A 21 -30.54 9.90 3.59
CA GLY A 21 -30.98 9.30 2.34
C GLY A 21 -30.26 7.99 2.04
N GLY A 22 -30.96 6.87 2.16
CA GLY A 22 -30.56 5.57 1.62
C GLY A 22 -31.81 4.81 1.18
N GLY A 23 -31.67 3.84 0.28
CA GLY A 23 -32.77 3.00 -0.17
C GLY A 23 -33.29 2.10 0.94
N LEU A 24 -32.38 1.53 1.72
CA LEU A 24 -32.74 0.78 2.93
C LEU A 24 -31.91 1.27 4.12
N LEU A 25 -32.60 1.83 5.12
CA LEU A 25 -32.00 2.14 6.42
C LEU A 25 -32.28 1.00 7.41
N LEU A 26 -31.23 0.30 7.81
CA LEU A 26 -31.25 -0.70 8.87
C LEU A 26 -30.70 -0.09 10.15
N TYR A 27 -31.61 0.24 11.06
CA TYR A 27 -31.28 0.71 12.40
C TYR A 27 -31.67 -0.37 13.41
N ALA A 28 -30.69 -0.87 14.17
CA ALA A 28 -30.94 -1.77 15.29
C ALA A 28 -30.05 -1.36 16.46
N THR A 29 -30.49 -1.58 17.69
CA THR A 29 -29.69 -1.30 18.89
C THR A 29 -28.88 -2.51 19.36
N ASN A 30 -29.06 -3.67 18.71
CA ASN A 30 -28.48 -4.96 19.05
C ASN A 30 -28.05 -5.69 17.76
N GLU A 31 -27.27 -6.77 17.88
CA GLU A 31 -26.97 -7.68 16.75
C GLU A 31 -28.26 -8.11 16.04
N ALA A 32 -28.30 -7.94 14.72
CA ALA A 32 -29.45 -8.34 13.91
C ALA A 32 -28.97 -9.00 12.61
N ASP A 33 -29.26 -10.29 12.46
CA ASP A 33 -29.06 -10.99 11.20
C ASP A 33 -30.22 -10.65 10.25
N HIS A 34 -29.98 -9.70 9.34
CA HIS A 34 -30.93 -9.39 8.28
C HIS A 34 -30.73 -10.34 7.09
N ASP A 35 -31.83 -10.87 6.56
CA ASP A 35 -31.86 -11.79 5.42
C ASP A 35 -32.38 -11.03 4.20
N LEU A 36 -31.51 -10.63 3.26
CA LEU A 36 -31.89 -9.96 2.00
C LEU A 36 -31.79 -10.88 0.77
N ARG A 37 -32.00 -12.19 0.92
CA ARG A 37 -31.84 -13.16 -0.19
C ARG A 37 -32.56 -12.78 -1.47
N GLY A 38 -31.82 -12.76 -2.57
CA GLY A 38 -32.36 -12.47 -3.90
C GLY A 38 -32.96 -11.07 -4.01
N THR A 39 -32.59 -10.14 -3.11
CA THR A 39 -33.01 -8.75 -3.17
C THR A 39 -32.03 -7.96 -4.03
N ARG A 40 -32.53 -7.17 -4.97
CA ARG A 40 -31.76 -6.24 -5.81
C ARG A 40 -31.92 -4.83 -5.26
N ILE A 41 -30.80 -4.14 -5.02
CA ILE A 41 -30.79 -2.78 -4.45
C ILE A 41 -29.90 -1.90 -5.33
N GLU A 42 -30.52 -1.06 -6.17
CA GLU A 42 -29.82 -0.31 -7.22
C GLU A 42 -30.36 1.10 -7.40
N ASP A 43 -29.62 1.99 -8.07
CA ASP A 43 -30.06 3.35 -8.37
C ASP A 43 -30.50 4.14 -7.12
N ASN A 44 -29.91 3.85 -5.96
CA ASN A 44 -30.18 4.61 -4.73
C ASN A 44 -29.00 5.54 -4.44
N TYR A 45 -29.23 6.59 -3.64
CA TYR A 45 -28.11 7.40 -3.15
C TYR A 45 -27.13 6.54 -2.33
N VAL A 46 -27.66 5.80 -1.36
CA VAL A 46 -26.97 4.72 -0.64
C VAL A 46 -27.85 3.48 -0.71
N GLY A 47 -27.33 2.33 -1.14
CA GLY A 47 -28.12 1.11 -1.25
C GLY A 47 -28.67 0.66 0.11
N VAL A 48 -27.77 0.29 1.02
CA VAL A 48 -28.11 -0.05 2.41
C VAL A 48 -27.24 0.74 3.38
N ARG A 49 -27.88 1.40 4.35
CA ARG A 49 -27.18 1.99 5.51
C ARG A 49 -27.45 1.15 6.75
N VAL A 50 -26.40 0.78 7.46
CA VAL A 50 -26.40 0.10 8.75
C VAL A 50 -25.83 1.03 9.79
N GLN A 51 -26.57 1.24 10.87
CA GLN A 51 -26.16 2.16 11.91
C GLN A 51 -26.40 1.59 13.31
N ALA A 52 -25.38 1.70 14.16
CA ALA A 52 -25.41 1.30 15.57
C ALA A 52 -25.72 -0.20 15.82
N CYS A 53 -25.48 -1.07 14.83
CA CYS A 53 -25.68 -2.51 14.97
C CYS A 53 -24.62 -3.36 14.27
N ASP A 54 -24.57 -4.62 14.67
CA ASP A 54 -23.80 -5.65 13.98
C ASP A 54 -24.65 -6.24 12.86
N TRP A 55 -24.08 -6.29 11.65
CA TRP A 55 -24.69 -6.89 10.50
C TRP A 55 -23.79 -7.95 9.85
N ARG A 56 -24.38 -9.10 9.53
CA ARG A 56 -23.73 -10.21 8.84
C ARG A 56 -24.35 -10.44 7.46
N LEU A 57 -23.55 -10.29 6.42
CA LEU A 57 -23.82 -10.70 5.05
C LEU A 57 -23.13 -12.03 4.81
N THR A 58 -23.88 -13.09 4.56
CA THR A 58 -23.34 -14.44 4.35
C THR A 58 -23.81 -15.04 3.03
N PRO A 59 -23.06 -15.97 2.40
CA PRO A 59 -23.41 -16.58 1.12
C PRO A 59 -24.76 -17.32 1.15
N ASP A 60 -25.09 -17.93 2.30
CA ASP A 60 -26.37 -18.61 2.51
C ASP A 60 -27.56 -17.66 2.41
N ASN A 61 -27.30 -16.35 2.64
CA ASN A 61 -28.23 -15.27 2.40
C ASN A 61 -27.92 -14.47 1.11
N ALA A 62 -26.83 -14.77 0.39
CA ALA A 62 -26.32 -14.01 -0.74
C ALA A 62 -26.34 -14.78 -2.05
N ALA A 63 -27.51 -15.31 -2.43
CA ALA A 63 -27.81 -15.51 -3.84
C ALA A 63 -27.69 -14.15 -4.54
N ARG A 64 -26.47 -13.86 -5.05
CA ARG A 64 -26.00 -12.64 -5.71
C ARG A 64 -26.66 -11.37 -5.21
N TRP A 65 -26.14 -10.83 -4.11
CA TRP A 65 -26.41 -9.43 -3.77
C TRP A 65 -25.63 -8.63 -4.79
N THR A 66 -26.35 -7.91 -5.64
CA THR A 66 -25.77 -6.94 -6.56
C THR A 66 -26.28 -5.59 -6.14
N PHE A 67 -25.34 -4.67 -5.92
CA PHE A 67 -25.64 -3.29 -5.61
C PHE A 67 -25.17 -2.35 -6.73
N PRO A 68 -25.66 -2.50 -7.96
CA PRO A 68 -25.22 -1.67 -9.07
C PRO A 68 -25.73 -0.24 -8.94
N GLU A 69 -24.99 0.68 -9.54
CA GLU A 69 -25.46 2.01 -9.94
C GLU A 69 -25.96 2.88 -8.76
N ASN A 70 -25.52 2.59 -7.53
CA ASN A 70 -25.78 3.48 -6.40
C ASN A 70 -24.87 4.72 -6.50
N GLU A 71 -25.42 5.91 -6.22
CA GLU A 71 -24.76 7.20 -6.45
C GLU A 71 -23.55 7.40 -5.52
N PHE A 72 -23.69 7.07 -4.24
CA PHE A 72 -22.66 7.29 -3.23
C PHE A 72 -22.06 5.99 -2.68
N ALA A 73 -22.88 5.05 -2.22
CA ALA A 73 -22.39 3.78 -1.69
C ALA A 73 -23.37 2.63 -1.87
N SER A 74 -22.91 1.42 -2.22
CA SER A 74 -23.79 0.24 -2.09
C SER A 74 -24.18 0.00 -0.63
N LEU A 75 -23.19 0.09 0.24
CA LEU A 75 -23.30 -0.24 1.64
C LEU A 75 -22.62 0.84 2.47
N GLN A 76 -23.31 1.34 3.49
CA GLN A 76 -22.75 2.25 4.46
C GLN A 76 -22.88 1.66 5.87
N ALA A 77 -21.78 1.56 6.61
CA ALA A 77 -21.76 1.13 8.01
C ALA A 77 -21.36 2.30 8.91
N TYR A 78 -22.17 2.63 9.92
CA TYR A 78 -21.91 3.75 10.83
C TYR A 78 -22.02 3.28 12.27
N ASP A 79 -20.93 3.42 13.04
CA ASP A 79 -20.88 2.92 14.43
C ASP A 79 -21.36 1.46 14.54
N ALA A 80 -20.91 0.63 13.60
CA ALA A 80 -21.45 -0.70 13.36
C ALA A 80 -20.33 -1.75 13.29
N LYS A 81 -20.70 -3.03 13.33
CA LYS A 81 -19.82 -4.11 12.91
C LYS A 81 -20.40 -4.73 11.64
N LEU A 82 -19.66 -4.66 10.55
CA LEU A 82 -20.04 -5.28 9.30
C LEU A 82 -19.18 -6.52 9.06
N ILE A 83 -19.83 -7.67 8.91
CA ILE A 83 -19.20 -8.90 8.44
C ILE A 83 -19.80 -9.22 7.07
N ALA A 84 -19.01 -9.24 6.00
CA ALA A 84 -19.47 -9.65 4.69
C ALA A 84 -18.67 -10.85 4.16
N LYS A 85 -19.39 -11.86 3.67
CA LYS A 85 -18.81 -13.10 3.17
C LYS A 85 -19.42 -13.47 1.82
N GLY A 86 -18.61 -13.60 0.79
CA GLY A 86 -19.07 -14.00 -0.55
C GLY A 86 -19.99 -12.98 -1.24
N VAL A 87 -19.79 -11.69 -0.97
CA VAL A 87 -20.61 -10.61 -1.52
C VAL A 87 -19.91 -9.96 -2.72
N GLU A 88 -20.68 -9.64 -3.74
CA GLU A 88 -20.23 -8.92 -4.95
C GLU A 88 -20.71 -7.46 -4.88
N PHE A 89 -19.80 -6.52 -5.10
CA PHE A 89 -20.12 -5.10 -5.19
C PHE A 89 -19.58 -4.53 -6.49
N ALA A 90 -20.48 -4.11 -7.38
CA ALA A 90 -20.10 -3.70 -8.73
C ALA A 90 -20.87 -2.48 -9.22
N GLY A 91 -20.27 -1.68 -10.10
CA GLY A 91 -20.99 -0.65 -10.86
C GLY A 91 -21.39 0.58 -10.07
N ASN A 92 -20.76 0.89 -8.94
CA ASN A 92 -21.14 2.05 -8.11
C ASN A 92 -20.47 3.34 -8.59
N HIS A 93 -21.20 4.45 -8.55
CA HIS A 93 -20.70 5.76 -8.98
C HIS A 93 -19.66 6.38 -8.04
N CYS A 94 -19.58 5.91 -6.79
CA CYS A 94 -18.59 6.39 -5.85
C CYS A 94 -17.94 5.24 -5.07
N TYR A 95 -18.55 4.76 -3.99
CA TYR A 95 -18.00 3.65 -3.20
C TYR A 95 -18.84 2.38 -3.31
N ALA A 96 -18.21 1.21 -3.22
CA ALA A 96 -18.96 -0.02 -2.94
C ALA A 96 -19.32 -0.09 -1.46
N LEU A 97 -18.36 0.17 -0.58
CA LEU A 97 -18.55 0.16 0.87
C LEU A 97 -18.02 1.45 1.49
N SER A 98 -18.86 2.15 2.24
CA SER A 98 -18.43 3.20 3.15
C SER A 98 -18.60 2.69 4.57
N SER A 99 -17.59 2.87 5.41
CA SER A 99 -17.74 2.69 6.85
C SER A 99 -17.43 4.01 7.57
N MET A 100 -17.83 4.14 8.82
CA MET A 100 -17.39 5.22 9.70
C MET A 100 -17.48 4.73 11.13
N SER A 101 -16.40 4.88 11.90
CA SER A 101 -16.33 4.39 13.28
C SER A 101 -16.81 2.92 13.45
N SER A 102 -16.51 2.07 12.46
CA SER A 102 -17.05 0.70 12.37
C SER A 102 -15.94 -0.34 12.28
N ASP A 103 -16.25 -1.57 12.71
CA ASP A 103 -15.42 -2.75 12.49
C ASP A 103 -15.88 -3.47 11.23
N VAL A 104 -14.97 -3.74 10.30
CA VAL A 104 -15.30 -4.36 9.01
C VAL A 104 -14.50 -5.64 8.81
N GLU A 105 -15.19 -6.75 8.53
CA GLU A 105 -14.62 -8.04 8.16
C GLU A 105 -15.17 -8.48 6.80
N LEU A 106 -14.28 -8.68 5.83
CA LEU A 106 -14.61 -9.14 4.49
C LEU A 106 -13.94 -10.48 4.20
N VAL A 107 -14.69 -11.46 3.70
CA VAL A 107 -14.15 -12.77 3.35
C VAL A 107 -14.70 -13.25 2.02
N ASN A 108 -13.83 -13.57 1.06
CA ASN A 108 -14.22 -14.03 -0.27
C ASN A 108 -15.16 -13.04 -1.00
N CYS A 109 -15.00 -11.74 -0.80
CA CYS A 109 -15.83 -10.73 -1.47
C CYS A 109 -15.16 -10.25 -2.75
N GLU A 110 -15.97 -9.83 -3.72
CA GLU A 110 -15.53 -9.27 -4.99
C GLU A 110 -16.03 -7.84 -5.12
N PHE A 111 -15.13 -6.98 -5.60
CA PHE A 111 -15.40 -5.57 -5.81
C PHE A 111 -14.84 -5.16 -7.16
N HIS A 112 -15.69 -4.70 -8.08
CA HIS A 112 -15.23 -4.33 -9.41
C HIS A 112 -16.04 -3.23 -10.10
N ASP A 113 -15.47 -2.59 -11.11
CA ASP A 113 -16.15 -1.59 -11.95
C ASP A 113 -16.81 -0.46 -11.14
N ASN A 114 -16.14 0.06 -10.10
CA ASN A 114 -16.62 1.19 -9.29
C ASN A 114 -15.87 2.49 -9.63
N ASP A 115 -16.56 3.63 -9.67
CA ASP A 115 -15.98 4.90 -10.14
C ASP A 115 -15.10 5.64 -9.10
N GLY A 116 -15.49 5.68 -7.83
CA GLY A 116 -14.72 6.45 -6.81
C GLY A 116 -13.63 5.65 -6.11
N GLY A 117 -13.86 4.36 -5.91
CA GLY A 117 -12.99 3.40 -5.22
C GLY A 117 -13.83 2.41 -4.41
N THR A 118 -13.24 1.31 -3.97
CA THR A 118 -14.09 0.25 -3.40
C THR A 118 -14.57 0.54 -1.98
N ILE A 119 -13.64 0.86 -1.08
CA ILE A 119 -13.94 1.02 0.35
C ILE A 119 -13.47 2.39 0.82
N SER A 120 -14.28 3.04 1.66
CA SER A 120 -14.03 4.36 2.21
C SER A 120 -14.21 4.35 3.73
N TRP A 121 -13.16 4.72 4.48
CA TRP A 121 -13.13 5.03 5.92
C TRP A 121 -13.43 3.87 6.90
N ALA A 122 -12.45 3.01 7.19
CA ALA A 122 -12.61 1.95 8.20
C ALA A 122 -11.91 2.30 9.51
N ASP A 123 -12.55 3.12 10.35
CA ASP A 123 -11.82 3.83 11.39
C ASP A 123 -11.51 3.04 12.67
N ARG A 124 -12.28 1.98 13.00
CA ARG A 124 -12.03 1.15 14.20
C ARG A 124 -11.10 -0.01 13.89
N SER A 125 -11.52 -0.93 13.02
CA SER A 125 -10.68 -2.02 12.52
C SER A 125 -11.17 -2.50 11.17
N PHE A 126 -10.24 -2.96 10.34
CA PHE A 126 -10.53 -3.51 9.03
C PHE A 126 -9.81 -4.83 8.81
N SER A 127 -10.53 -5.83 8.31
CA SER A 127 -9.93 -7.06 7.83
C SER A 127 -10.53 -7.53 6.52
N ALA A 128 -9.68 -7.97 5.60
CA ALA A 128 -10.08 -8.59 4.35
C ALA A 128 -9.27 -9.87 4.11
N ALA A 129 -9.96 -10.96 3.75
CA ALA A 129 -9.36 -12.25 3.47
C ALA A 129 -9.90 -12.84 2.17
N ASN A 130 -9.00 -13.22 1.25
CA ASN A 130 -9.35 -13.80 -0.05
C ASN A 130 -10.30 -12.92 -0.89
N CYS A 131 -10.19 -11.59 -0.77
CA CYS A 131 -11.04 -10.66 -1.52
C CYS A 131 -10.37 -10.20 -2.81
N LYS A 132 -11.18 -9.76 -3.78
CA LYS A 132 -10.73 -9.24 -5.07
C LYS A 132 -11.24 -7.80 -5.28
N PHE A 133 -10.34 -6.91 -5.68
CA PHE A 133 -10.59 -5.49 -5.91
C PHE A 133 -10.06 -5.11 -7.30
N THR A 134 -10.94 -4.99 -8.29
CA THR A 134 -10.50 -4.83 -9.69
C THR A 134 -11.23 -3.76 -10.49
N ASP A 135 -10.57 -3.25 -11.53
CA ASP A 135 -11.20 -2.48 -12.61
C ASP A 135 -12.03 -1.26 -12.14
N SER A 136 -11.71 -0.71 -10.96
CA SER A 136 -12.36 0.49 -10.43
C SER A 136 -11.57 1.73 -10.85
N SER A 137 -12.21 2.85 -11.21
CA SER A 137 -11.48 4.03 -11.71
C SER A 137 -10.76 4.83 -10.61
N GLY A 138 -11.13 4.61 -9.34
CA GLY A 138 -10.43 5.08 -8.15
C GLY A 138 -9.40 4.10 -7.57
N PRO A 139 -9.09 4.20 -6.26
CA PRO A 139 -8.28 3.21 -5.57
C PRO A 139 -9.03 1.89 -5.40
N GLY A 140 -8.32 0.76 -5.49
CA GLY A 140 -8.87 -0.56 -5.22
C GLY A 140 -9.40 -0.66 -3.79
N MET A 141 -8.77 -0.01 -2.83
CA MET A 141 -9.29 0.14 -1.47
C MET A 141 -8.69 1.36 -0.77
N THR A 142 -9.52 2.14 -0.07
CA THR A 142 -9.07 3.19 0.85
C THR A 142 -9.45 2.86 2.29
N VAL A 143 -8.46 2.79 3.17
CA VAL A 143 -8.64 2.54 4.60
C VAL A 143 -8.00 3.65 5.41
N GLY A 144 -8.59 3.97 6.55
CA GLY A 144 -8.14 5.05 7.39
C GLY A 144 -8.35 4.77 8.85
N TYR A 145 -7.40 5.18 9.69
CA TYR A 145 -7.33 4.88 11.12
C TYR A 145 -7.33 3.36 11.42
N GLY A 146 -7.14 2.99 12.68
CA GLY A 146 -7.24 1.61 13.18
C GLY A 146 -6.21 0.61 12.61
N PRO A 147 -6.23 -0.64 13.11
CA PRO A 147 -5.54 -1.76 12.48
C PRO A 147 -6.25 -2.23 11.20
N VAL A 148 -5.45 -2.49 10.18
CA VAL A 148 -5.83 -3.00 8.86
C VAL A 148 -5.09 -4.31 8.63
N ALA A 149 -5.82 -5.41 8.45
CA ALA A 149 -5.27 -6.72 8.13
C ALA A 149 -5.78 -7.22 6.78
N ILE A 150 -4.89 -7.45 5.82
CA ILE A 150 -5.25 -7.88 4.46
C ILE A 150 -4.48 -9.14 4.14
N ARG A 151 -5.20 -10.23 3.87
CA ARG A 151 -4.61 -11.54 3.63
C ARG A 151 -5.14 -12.15 2.34
N LYS A 152 -4.27 -12.67 1.47
CA LYS A 152 -4.68 -13.42 0.28
C LYS A 152 -5.57 -12.62 -0.68
N CYS A 153 -5.43 -11.30 -0.67
CA CYS A 153 -6.26 -10.42 -1.48
C CYS A 153 -5.57 -10.05 -2.79
N ARG A 154 -6.37 -9.66 -3.79
CA ARG A 154 -5.90 -9.20 -5.10
C ARG A 154 -6.42 -7.81 -5.41
N PHE A 155 -5.52 -6.91 -5.79
CA PHE A 155 -5.81 -5.54 -6.19
C PHE A 155 -5.28 -5.31 -7.60
N GLU A 156 -6.13 -5.36 -8.61
CA GLU A 156 -5.70 -5.41 -10.02
C GLU A 156 -6.39 -4.34 -10.88
N ARG A 157 -5.62 -3.64 -11.73
CA ARG A 157 -6.17 -2.71 -12.75
C ARG A 157 -7.09 -1.61 -12.21
N ASN A 158 -6.85 -1.15 -10.98
CA ASN A 158 -7.57 0.01 -10.46
C ASN A 158 -6.92 1.30 -11.01
N GLY A 159 -7.71 2.32 -11.32
CA GLY A 159 -7.27 3.55 -11.95
C GLY A 159 -6.33 4.40 -11.09
N ARG A 160 -6.28 4.15 -9.78
CA ARG A 160 -5.31 4.76 -8.85
C ARG A 160 -4.50 3.72 -8.09
N GLN A 161 -4.50 3.76 -6.76
CA GLN A 161 -3.71 2.84 -5.96
C GLN A 161 -4.42 1.48 -5.83
N GLY A 162 -3.67 0.39 -5.68
CA GLY A 162 -4.27 -0.88 -5.26
C GLY A 162 -4.83 -0.75 -3.83
N LEU A 163 -3.96 -0.32 -2.91
CA LEU A 163 -4.32 0.04 -1.53
C LEU A 163 -3.83 1.44 -1.18
N LEU A 164 -4.73 2.27 -0.66
CA LEU A 164 -4.42 3.53 0.01
C LEU A 164 -4.77 3.42 1.50
N ALA A 165 -3.76 3.37 2.38
CA ALA A 165 -3.94 3.45 3.82
C ALA A 165 -3.52 4.83 4.33
N HIS A 166 -4.42 5.54 5.02
CA HIS A 166 -4.15 6.91 5.50
C HIS A 166 -4.44 7.10 7.01
N TYR A 167 -4.12 8.28 7.56
CA TYR A 167 -4.47 8.69 8.92
C TYR A 167 -4.03 7.71 10.04
N ASN A 168 -2.79 7.23 9.95
CA ASN A 168 -2.16 6.36 10.95
C ASN A 168 -2.80 4.96 11.07
N SER A 169 -3.38 4.45 9.98
CA SER A 169 -3.72 3.02 9.93
C SER A 169 -2.48 2.16 10.12
N ARG A 170 -2.55 1.17 11.01
CA ARG A 170 -1.51 0.13 11.15
C ARG A 170 -1.80 -0.98 10.16
N VAL A 171 -0.93 -1.17 9.19
CA VAL A 171 -1.18 -2.08 8.06
C VAL A 171 -0.36 -3.36 8.19
N ASP A 172 -1.06 -4.50 8.14
CA ASP A 172 -0.48 -5.84 8.03
C ASP A 172 -0.99 -6.49 6.72
N LEU A 173 -0.10 -6.59 5.73
CA LEU A 173 -0.36 -7.24 4.44
C LEU A 173 0.34 -8.59 4.42
N GLU A 174 -0.40 -9.64 4.06
CA GLU A 174 0.11 -11.00 3.98
C GLU A 174 -0.39 -11.68 2.71
N ASP A 175 0.50 -12.36 1.98
CA ASP A 175 0.15 -13.24 0.85
C ASP A 175 -0.76 -12.55 -0.19
N SER A 176 -0.53 -11.26 -0.45
CA SER A 176 -1.44 -10.42 -1.26
C SER A 176 -0.75 -9.86 -2.50
N ARG A 177 -1.52 -9.66 -3.57
CA ARG A 177 -1.03 -9.21 -4.88
C ARG A 177 -1.61 -7.85 -5.28
N PHE A 178 -0.75 -6.97 -5.77
CA PHE A 178 -1.08 -5.62 -6.26
C PHE A 178 -0.52 -5.45 -7.67
N THR A 179 -1.36 -5.49 -8.71
CA THR A 179 -0.91 -5.57 -10.09
C THR A 179 -1.58 -4.58 -11.03
N GLU A 180 -0.80 -3.93 -11.90
CA GLU A 180 -1.34 -3.07 -12.98
C GLU A 180 -2.24 -1.92 -12.49
N ASN A 181 -2.03 -1.41 -11.27
CA ASN A 181 -2.77 -0.25 -10.78
C ASN A 181 -2.17 1.05 -11.34
N GLY A 182 -3.03 2.02 -11.62
CA GLY A 182 -2.72 3.25 -12.34
C GLY A 182 -1.81 4.23 -11.60
N ASP A 183 -1.65 4.06 -10.29
CA ASP A 183 -0.71 4.81 -9.45
C ASP A 183 0.18 3.84 -8.62
N PHE A 184 0.10 3.84 -7.29
CA PHE A 184 0.87 2.94 -6.43
C PHE A 184 0.20 1.57 -6.29
N GLY A 185 0.96 0.47 -6.28
CA GLY A 185 0.42 -0.81 -5.80
C GLY A 185 -0.07 -0.68 -4.36
N VAL A 186 0.79 -0.13 -3.49
CA VAL A 186 0.48 0.15 -2.08
C VAL A 186 0.95 1.56 -1.70
N PHE A 187 0.08 2.34 -1.07
CA PHE A 187 0.41 3.67 -0.55
C PHE A 187 0.00 3.78 0.92
N LEU A 188 1.00 3.88 1.80
CA LEU A 188 0.86 4.14 3.23
C LEU A 188 1.15 5.62 3.54
N LYS A 189 0.15 6.35 4.02
CA LYS A 189 0.22 7.77 4.35
C LYS A 189 -0.07 8.02 5.84
N ILE A 190 0.97 8.11 6.64
CA ILE A 190 0.89 8.13 8.10
C ILE A 190 0.86 9.59 8.58
N ASN A 191 -0.33 10.21 8.70
CA ASN A 191 -0.42 11.67 8.79
C ASN A 191 -0.19 12.31 10.18
N GLN A 192 0.09 11.59 11.27
CA GLN A 192 0.39 12.23 12.57
C GLN A 192 1.35 11.41 13.47
N PRO A 193 2.34 12.06 14.13
CA PRO A 193 3.22 11.44 15.12
C PRO A 193 2.60 11.25 16.53
N THR A 194 1.28 11.40 16.69
CA THR A 194 0.68 11.66 18.03
C THR A 194 -0.05 10.48 18.67
N ALA A 195 -0.17 9.35 18.00
CA ALA A 195 -0.81 8.19 18.61
C ALA A 195 0.27 7.34 19.29
N THR A 196 0.39 7.50 20.61
CA THR A 196 1.25 6.75 21.53
C THR A 196 0.85 5.27 21.56
N TRP A 197 1.17 4.54 20.50
CA TRP A 197 0.99 3.10 20.44
C TRP A 197 2.35 2.42 20.70
N ASP A 198 2.67 2.25 21.99
CA ASP A 198 3.84 1.48 22.45
C ASP A 198 3.92 0.14 21.70
N ASP A 199 5.08 -0.17 21.11
CA ASP A 199 5.42 -1.35 20.28
C ASP A 199 4.52 -1.62 19.05
N LYS A 200 3.58 -0.73 18.72
CA LYS A 200 2.45 -0.98 17.81
C LYS A 200 2.49 -0.17 16.51
N ASN A 201 3.53 0.62 16.27
CA ASN A 201 3.77 1.35 15.01
C ASN A 201 4.50 0.50 13.95
N LEU A 202 4.38 -0.83 14.03
CA LEU A 202 4.91 -1.76 13.04
C LEU A 202 3.90 -1.95 11.90
N HIS A 203 4.33 -1.60 10.69
CA HIS A 203 3.64 -1.96 9.45
C HIS A 203 4.36 -3.15 8.83
N ARG A 204 3.60 -4.11 8.28
CA ARG A 204 4.14 -5.37 7.76
C ARG A 204 3.64 -5.58 6.34
N VAL A 205 4.55 -5.94 5.45
CA VAL A 205 4.23 -6.39 4.09
C VAL A 205 5.02 -7.67 3.87
N VAL A 206 4.31 -8.80 3.90
CA VAL A 206 4.91 -10.13 4.02
C VAL A 206 4.34 -11.04 2.94
N ASP A 207 5.23 -11.74 2.23
CA ASP A 207 4.86 -12.68 1.17
C ASP A 207 3.96 -12.02 0.08
N CYS A 208 4.17 -10.72 -0.19
CA CYS A 208 3.36 -9.96 -1.15
C CYS A 208 4.03 -9.87 -2.53
N GLU A 209 3.22 -9.62 -3.55
CA GLU A 209 3.68 -9.31 -4.91
C GLU A 209 3.12 -7.96 -5.36
N ILE A 210 4.00 -7.02 -5.70
CA ILE A 210 3.63 -5.69 -6.20
C ILE A 210 4.24 -5.54 -7.60
N ASP A 211 3.44 -5.75 -8.65
CA ASP A 211 3.94 -5.89 -10.03
C ASP A 211 3.27 -4.91 -11.00
N LYS A 212 4.04 -4.31 -11.92
CA LYS A 212 3.52 -3.51 -13.06
C LYS A 212 2.60 -2.35 -12.70
N ASN A 213 2.76 -1.76 -11.52
CA ASN A 213 2.05 -0.54 -11.15
C ASN A 213 2.78 0.70 -11.72
N GLN A 214 2.16 1.88 -11.71
CA GLN A 214 2.92 3.09 -12.06
C GLN A 214 4.10 3.30 -11.09
N TYR A 215 3.84 3.04 -9.80
CA TYR A 215 4.81 2.99 -8.71
C TYR A 215 4.54 1.75 -7.84
N GLY A 216 5.56 1.15 -7.23
CA GLY A 216 5.38 -0.06 -6.43
C GLY A 216 4.73 0.23 -5.06
N LEU A 217 5.57 0.56 -4.08
CA LEU A 217 5.16 0.88 -2.71
C LEU A 217 5.57 2.32 -2.36
N ARG A 218 4.71 3.03 -1.64
CA ARG A 218 5.06 4.34 -1.06
C ARG A 218 4.71 4.41 0.41
N VAL A 219 5.65 4.92 1.20
CA VAL A 219 5.51 5.18 2.62
C VAL A 219 5.81 6.66 2.86
N VAL A 220 4.87 7.38 3.50
CA VAL A 220 4.98 8.82 3.73
C VAL A 220 4.64 9.18 5.16
N HIS A 221 5.38 10.14 5.73
CA HIS A 221 5.15 10.69 7.09
C HIS A 221 5.28 9.64 8.22
N ALA A 222 6.13 8.63 8.03
CA ALA A 222 6.35 7.53 8.96
C ALA A 222 7.49 7.83 9.95
N GLU A 223 7.32 8.87 10.77
CA GLU A 223 8.30 9.27 11.80
C GLU A 223 8.13 8.39 13.05
N ASP A 224 9.17 7.67 13.47
CA ASP A 224 9.14 6.74 14.63
C ASP A 224 8.23 5.51 14.40
N HIS A 225 8.12 5.07 13.15
CA HIS A 225 7.44 3.83 12.76
C HIS A 225 8.45 2.75 12.35
N ASN A 226 8.07 1.48 12.58
CA ASN A 226 8.83 0.33 12.08
C ASN A 226 8.14 -0.22 10.83
N PHE A 227 8.93 -0.65 9.86
CA PHE A 227 8.42 -1.21 8.62
C PHE A 227 9.09 -2.55 8.33
N GLU A 228 8.36 -3.64 8.43
CA GLU A 228 8.82 -4.98 8.02
C GLU A 228 8.39 -5.23 6.58
N LEU A 229 9.36 -5.44 5.70
CA LEU A 229 9.15 -5.92 4.35
C LEU A 229 9.85 -7.26 4.23
N LYS A 230 9.10 -8.32 3.98
CA LYS A 230 9.62 -9.68 4.04
C LYS A 230 9.08 -10.52 2.90
N ASN A 231 9.95 -11.30 2.25
CA ASN A 231 9.57 -12.19 1.14
C ASN A 231 8.67 -11.50 0.09
N THR A 232 8.82 -10.19 -0.10
CA THR A 232 7.96 -9.40 -0.98
C THR A 232 8.72 -9.02 -2.22
N SER A 233 8.13 -9.27 -3.39
CA SER A 233 8.69 -8.87 -4.67
C SER A 233 8.02 -7.60 -5.18
N ILE A 234 8.84 -6.62 -5.59
CA ILE A 234 8.34 -5.40 -6.22
C ILE A 234 8.97 -5.26 -7.60
N SER A 235 8.16 -5.39 -8.65
CA SER A 235 8.66 -5.51 -10.01
C SER A 235 7.88 -4.70 -11.03
N GLY A 236 8.55 -4.43 -12.16
CA GLY A 236 7.92 -3.88 -13.35
C GLY A 236 7.27 -2.52 -13.19
N SER A 237 7.54 -1.79 -12.10
CA SER A 237 6.93 -0.48 -11.89
C SER A 237 7.51 0.53 -12.87
N ALA A 238 6.64 1.36 -13.46
CA ALA A 238 7.05 2.32 -14.48
C ALA A 238 8.08 3.34 -13.97
N TRP A 239 8.04 3.65 -12.67
CA TRP A 239 8.93 4.60 -12.01
C TRP A 239 9.70 3.95 -10.87
N TYR A 240 9.33 4.26 -9.62
CA TYR A 240 10.01 3.80 -8.42
C TYR A 240 9.43 2.48 -7.93
N SER A 241 10.29 1.55 -7.54
CA SER A 241 9.88 0.35 -6.81
C SER A 241 9.35 0.70 -5.42
N ILE A 242 10.13 1.44 -4.63
CA ILE A 242 9.70 1.96 -3.33
C ILE A 242 10.06 3.43 -3.20
N MET A 243 9.15 4.21 -2.60
CA MET A 243 9.39 5.59 -2.21
C MET A 243 9.17 5.77 -0.70
N TYR A 244 10.18 6.28 -0.02
CA TYR A 244 10.09 6.72 1.37
C TYR A 244 10.17 8.25 1.41
N ASP A 245 9.09 8.92 1.85
CA ASP A 245 9.03 10.39 1.95
C ASP A 245 8.75 10.84 3.38
N THR A 246 9.57 11.69 3.97
CA THR A 246 9.32 12.21 5.33
C THR A 246 9.19 11.08 6.34
N CYS A 247 10.19 10.20 6.39
CA CYS A 247 10.15 8.97 7.19
C CYS A 247 11.40 8.86 8.08
N SER A 248 11.23 8.30 9.27
CA SER A 248 12.31 7.83 10.14
C SER A 248 12.03 6.36 10.46
N LEU A 249 12.56 5.45 9.64
CA LEU A 249 12.18 4.03 9.71
C LEU A 249 13.35 3.09 9.39
N THR A 250 13.25 1.88 9.94
CA THR A 250 14.10 0.74 9.56
C THR A 250 13.30 -0.23 8.72
N VAL A 251 13.81 -0.57 7.53
CA VAL A 251 13.32 -1.65 6.68
C VAL A 251 14.34 -2.78 6.70
N SER A 252 13.91 -3.94 7.16
CA SER A 252 14.76 -5.12 7.24
C SER A 252 13.95 -6.38 6.92
N ASP A 253 14.56 -7.32 6.21
CA ASP A 253 14.15 -8.72 6.27
C ASP A 253 14.98 -9.42 7.36
N GLN A 254 14.42 -9.53 8.57
CA GLN A 254 15.09 -10.09 9.76
C GLN A 254 15.59 -11.54 9.57
N LYS A 255 15.28 -12.21 8.46
CA LYS A 255 15.56 -13.64 8.25
C LYS A 255 16.53 -13.97 7.11
N GLN A 256 17.34 -13.02 6.64
CA GLN A 256 18.31 -13.23 5.55
C GLN A 256 17.70 -13.63 4.20
N ASN A 257 16.37 -13.56 4.05
CA ASN A 257 15.77 -13.65 2.73
C ASN A 257 15.93 -12.27 2.10
N GLU A 258 16.76 -12.18 1.06
CA GLU A 258 16.95 -10.92 0.35
C GLU A 258 15.65 -10.59 -0.38
N TRP A 259 14.93 -9.55 0.05
CA TRP A 259 13.77 -9.08 -0.71
C TRP A 259 14.27 -8.30 -1.92
N THR A 260 13.60 -8.52 -3.05
CA THR A 260 14.11 -8.14 -4.37
C THR A 260 13.21 -7.10 -5.02
N VAL A 261 13.81 -6.00 -5.45
CA VAL A 261 13.19 -5.04 -6.38
C VAL A 261 13.80 -5.17 -7.75
N THR A 262 12.96 -5.44 -8.75
CA THR A 262 13.48 -5.79 -10.09
C THR A 262 12.71 -5.22 -11.27
N GLY A 263 13.43 -4.83 -12.31
CA GLY A 263 12.82 -4.38 -13.57
C GLY A 263 12.01 -3.09 -13.46
N ASN A 264 12.29 -2.23 -12.48
CA ASN A 264 11.70 -0.91 -12.34
C ASN A 264 12.59 0.15 -13.00
N THR A 265 12.10 1.37 -13.24
CA THR A 265 12.99 2.46 -13.68
C THR A 265 14.02 2.81 -12.61
N CYS A 266 13.56 2.92 -11.36
CA CYS A 266 14.38 3.15 -10.18
C CYS A 266 14.05 2.13 -9.08
N GLY A 267 15.08 1.64 -8.40
CA GLY A 267 14.95 0.85 -7.18
C GLY A 267 14.47 1.70 -5.99
N PRO A 268 14.86 1.40 -4.74
CA PRO A 268 14.33 2.10 -3.58
C PRO A 268 14.81 3.56 -3.55
N CYS A 269 13.89 4.47 -3.26
CA CYS A 269 14.11 5.91 -3.21
C CYS A 269 13.84 6.47 -1.81
N VAL A 270 14.81 7.20 -1.25
CA VAL A 270 14.69 7.89 0.05
C VAL A 270 14.69 9.40 -0.17
N ARG A 271 13.61 10.07 0.27
CA ARG A 271 13.42 11.53 0.20
C ARG A 271 13.00 12.08 1.56
N TYR A 272 13.58 13.21 1.96
CA TYR A 272 13.27 13.89 3.23
C TYR A 272 13.18 12.94 4.44
N GLY A 273 14.26 12.47 5.07
CA GLY A 273 14.08 11.53 6.19
C GLY A 273 15.34 10.75 6.54
N ASP A 274 15.24 9.85 7.52
CA ASP A 274 16.29 8.91 7.94
C ASP A 274 15.80 7.47 7.73
N VAL A 275 16.27 6.80 6.68
CA VAL A 275 15.85 5.44 6.35
C VAL A 275 17.03 4.48 6.44
N THR A 276 16.87 3.41 7.21
CA THR A 276 17.78 2.27 7.16
C THR A 276 17.20 1.19 6.26
N LEU A 277 17.96 0.76 5.26
CA LEU A 277 17.66 -0.39 4.41
C LEU A 277 18.68 -1.49 4.72
N ASP A 278 18.22 -2.65 5.16
CA ASP A 278 19.06 -3.80 5.48
C ASP A 278 18.70 -5.01 4.60
N SER A 279 19.70 -5.62 3.97
CA SER A 279 19.58 -6.81 3.11
C SER A 279 18.63 -6.64 1.91
N VAL A 280 18.76 -5.52 1.21
CA VAL A 280 17.95 -5.23 0.00
C VAL A 280 18.68 -5.60 -1.27
N ASN A 281 18.02 -6.37 -2.14
CA ASN A 281 18.50 -6.64 -3.51
C ASN A 281 17.78 -5.76 -4.52
N SER A 282 18.54 -4.93 -5.23
CA SER A 282 18.04 -4.08 -6.31
C SER A 282 18.61 -4.52 -7.66
N GLU A 283 17.85 -5.31 -8.41
CA GLU A 283 18.31 -6.03 -9.58
C GLU A 283 17.68 -5.52 -10.87
N ASN A 284 18.47 -5.33 -11.92
CA ASN A 284 18.00 -5.00 -13.27
C ASN A 284 17.01 -3.82 -13.33
N ASN A 285 17.13 -2.86 -12.42
CA ASN A 285 16.40 -1.60 -12.49
C ASN A 285 17.04 -0.72 -13.57
N TRP A 286 16.25 -0.17 -14.49
CA TRP A 286 16.76 0.36 -15.76
C TRP A 286 17.73 1.53 -15.59
N ASN A 287 17.52 2.37 -14.57
CA ASN A 287 18.32 3.58 -14.36
C ASN A 287 19.12 3.53 -13.05
N ILE A 288 18.46 3.35 -11.91
CA ILE A 288 19.09 3.53 -10.59
C ILE A 288 18.76 2.34 -9.68
N GLY A 289 19.78 1.75 -9.06
CA GLY A 289 19.64 0.69 -8.07
C GLY A 289 19.12 1.21 -6.73
N PHE A 290 19.76 2.22 -6.16
CA PHE A 290 19.31 2.94 -4.96
C PHE A 290 19.37 4.44 -5.21
N LEU A 291 18.32 5.17 -4.84
CA LEU A 291 18.22 6.61 -4.99
C LEU A 291 18.10 7.28 -3.62
N VAL A 292 18.95 8.27 -3.35
CA VAL A 292 18.82 9.16 -2.20
C VAL A 292 18.79 10.59 -2.71
N GLU A 293 17.65 11.26 -2.52
CA GLU A 293 17.44 12.61 -3.05
C GLU A 293 16.72 13.52 -2.06
N GLN A 294 16.63 14.81 -2.42
CA GLN A 294 15.76 15.78 -1.74
C GLN A 294 15.91 15.77 -0.20
N GLY A 295 17.14 15.85 0.31
CA GLY A 295 17.38 15.87 1.76
C GLY A 295 17.18 14.53 2.49
N GLY A 296 16.94 13.44 1.75
CA GLY A 296 16.95 12.09 2.29
C GLY A 296 18.30 11.69 2.88
N ARG A 297 18.25 10.87 3.92
CA ARG A 297 19.40 10.27 4.57
C ARG A 297 19.20 8.77 4.62
N ALA A 298 20.13 8.02 4.05
CA ALA A 298 20.01 6.57 3.94
C ALA A 298 21.17 5.85 4.64
N THR A 299 20.86 4.78 5.36
CA THR A 299 21.86 3.79 5.78
C THR A 299 21.59 2.50 5.05
N LEU A 300 22.48 2.10 4.15
CA LEU A 300 22.39 0.84 3.43
C LEU A 300 23.30 -0.18 4.10
N ARG A 301 22.73 -1.30 4.57
CA ARG A 301 23.45 -2.40 5.20
C ARG A 301 23.21 -3.69 4.43
N ASN A 302 24.27 -4.42 4.09
CA ASN A 302 24.17 -5.70 3.38
C ASN A 302 23.35 -5.61 2.07
N CYS A 303 23.27 -4.42 1.47
CA CYS A 303 22.48 -4.21 0.27
C CYS A 303 23.27 -4.59 -0.96
N ARG A 304 22.57 -5.11 -1.97
CA ARG A 304 23.15 -5.45 -3.26
C ARG A 304 22.42 -4.73 -4.38
N THR A 305 23.15 -4.34 -5.40
CA THR A 305 22.54 -3.99 -6.69
C THR A 305 23.28 -4.59 -7.86
N THR A 306 22.51 -5.01 -8.86
CA THR A 306 22.99 -5.59 -10.11
C THR A 306 22.23 -4.97 -11.28
N GLY A 307 22.87 -4.82 -12.44
CA GLY A 307 22.17 -4.50 -13.69
C GLY A 307 21.60 -3.08 -13.86
N ALA A 308 21.78 -2.19 -12.88
CA ALA A 308 21.38 -0.80 -12.99
C ALA A 308 22.47 0.11 -13.56
N LYS A 309 22.08 1.15 -14.30
CA LYS A 309 23.02 2.15 -14.87
C LYS A 309 23.82 2.90 -13.80
N TYR A 310 23.18 3.17 -12.66
CA TYR A 310 23.82 3.64 -11.43
C TYR A 310 23.50 2.67 -10.30
N GLY A 311 24.52 2.18 -9.59
CA GLY A 311 24.28 1.32 -8.44
C GLY A 311 23.61 2.10 -7.29
N LEU A 312 24.28 3.16 -6.82
CA LEU A 312 23.73 4.19 -5.94
C LEU A 312 23.82 5.54 -6.65
N TYR A 313 22.73 6.30 -6.64
CA TYR A 313 22.70 7.70 -7.07
C TYR A 313 22.24 8.57 -5.90
N GLN A 314 23.07 9.54 -5.53
CA GLN A 314 22.82 10.51 -4.47
C GLN A 314 22.91 11.94 -5.04
N ASN A 315 21.90 12.78 -4.78
CA ASN A 315 21.92 14.19 -5.21
C ASN A 315 21.47 15.14 -4.09
N ASN A 316 21.61 16.46 -4.29
CA ASN A 316 21.12 17.50 -3.37
C ASN A 316 21.71 17.41 -1.95
N SER A 317 21.06 17.98 -0.94
CA SER A 317 21.52 18.02 0.46
C SER A 317 21.28 16.69 1.22
N THR A 318 21.70 15.56 0.65
CA THR A 318 21.45 14.20 1.16
C THR A 318 22.63 13.63 1.96
N GLN A 319 22.45 12.51 2.63
CA GLN A 319 23.54 11.79 3.30
C GLN A 319 23.37 10.28 3.14
N THR A 320 24.47 9.56 2.89
CA THR A 320 24.40 8.09 2.85
C THR A 320 25.53 7.45 3.65
N ILE A 321 25.18 6.40 4.39
CA ILE A 321 26.10 5.45 5.02
C ILE A 321 25.99 4.12 4.26
N LEU A 322 27.14 3.58 3.85
CA LEU A 322 27.25 2.28 3.21
C LEU A 322 27.98 1.31 4.14
N ASP A 323 27.36 0.18 4.44
CA ASP A 323 27.94 -0.87 5.26
C ASP A 323 27.73 -2.24 4.60
N SER A 324 28.82 -2.92 4.27
CA SER A 324 28.80 -4.27 3.70
C SER A 324 27.95 -4.39 2.44
N CYS A 325 27.93 -3.33 1.62
CA CYS A 325 27.14 -3.25 0.40
C CYS A 325 27.92 -3.73 -0.83
N ARG A 326 27.20 -4.32 -1.78
CA ARG A 326 27.77 -4.85 -3.02
C ARG A 326 27.09 -4.23 -4.24
N PHE A 327 27.82 -3.42 -4.98
CA PHE A 327 27.35 -2.84 -6.22
C PHE A 327 28.04 -3.59 -7.37
N GLU A 328 27.26 -4.21 -8.26
CA GLU A 328 27.75 -5.01 -9.37
C GLU A 328 27.16 -4.57 -10.69
N GLY A 329 27.96 -4.69 -11.74
CA GLY A 329 27.50 -4.44 -13.09
C GLY A 329 27.03 -5.64 -13.89
N GLN A 330 26.18 -5.37 -14.89
CA GLN A 330 25.94 -6.23 -16.05
C GLN A 330 26.55 -5.63 -17.32
N TYR A 331 26.72 -6.44 -18.34
CA TYR A 331 27.49 -6.12 -19.56
C TYR A 331 26.62 -5.54 -20.67
N THR A 332 26.25 -4.25 -20.66
CA THR A 332 25.74 -3.58 -21.90
C THR A 332 25.83 -2.05 -21.84
N ASN A 333 26.87 -1.48 -22.45
CA ASN A 333 26.99 -0.21 -23.19
C ASN A 333 26.42 1.15 -22.69
N ASN A 334 25.65 1.22 -21.59
CA ASN A 334 25.03 2.44 -21.06
C ASN A 334 25.40 2.73 -19.58
N TRP A 335 26.44 2.06 -19.07
CA TRP A 335 26.88 2.09 -17.68
C TRP A 335 27.53 3.41 -17.32
N LYS A 336 27.15 4.00 -16.17
CA LYS A 336 27.80 5.22 -15.70
C LYS A 336 28.59 5.04 -14.42
N TRP A 337 28.03 4.61 -13.28
CA TRP A 337 28.79 4.61 -12.02
C TRP A 337 28.30 3.60 -10.99
N ALA A 338 29.22 3.06 -10.17
CA ALA A 338 28.88 2.25 -9.00
C ALA A 338 28.10 3.03 -7.98
N VAL A 339 28.68 4.19 -7.65
CA VAL A 339 28.19 5.14 -6.68
C VAL A 339 28.45 6.50 -7.31
N TYR A 340 27.39 7.28 -7.47
CA TYR A 340 27.42 8.62 -8.04
C TYR A 340 26.82 9.62 -7.06
N VAL A 341 27.63 10.57 -6.60
CA VAL A 341 27.25 11.55 -5.57
C VAL A 341 27.40 12.97 -6.09
N GLU A 342 26.26 13.55 -6.48
CA GLU A 342 26.13 14.90 -7.02
C GLU A 342 25.78 15.96 -5.96
N GLY A 343 25.52 15.53 -4.72
CA GLY A 343 25.31 16.43 -3.60
C GLY A 343 25.32 15.69 -2.25
N GLY A 344 25.64 16.42 -1.19
CA GLY A 344 25.67 15.90 0.17
C GLY A 344 26.86 14.97 0.45
N PRO A 345 27.21 14.71 1.73
CA PRO A 345 28.30 13.79 2.05
C PRO A 345 27.90 12.32 1.89
N LEU A 346 28.88 11.49 1.55
CA LEU A 346 28.89 10.09 1.98
C LEU A 346 29.55 10.05 3.35
N THR A 347 28.78 9.68 4.38
CA THR A 347 29.20 9.82 5.78
C THR A 347 30.10 8.66 6.20
N ALA A 348 29.89 7.47 5.66
CA ALA A 348 30.76 6.31 5.91
C ALA A 348 30.66 5.27 4.77
N ILE A 349 31.79 4.60 4.50
CA ILE A 349 31.90 3.51 3.52
C ILE A 349 32.66 2.36 4.18
N ASN A 350 31.94 1.33 4.59
CA ASN A 350 32.50 0.16 5.25
C ASN A 350 32.28 -1.07 4.37
N SER A 351 33.35 -1.78 4.01
CA SER A 351 33.31 -3.06 3.30
C SER A 351 32.47 -3.03 2.02
N VAL A 352 32.67 -2.02 1.17
CA VAL A 352 31.94 -1.89 -0.10
C VAL A 352 32.72 -2.52 -1.25
N PHE A 353 32.05 -3.39 -2.00
CA PHE A 353 32.54 -3.91 -3.28
C PHE A 353 31.90 -3.14 -4.43
N ALA A 354 32.72 -2.65 -5.38
CA ALA A 354 32.26 -1.87 -6.52
C ALA A 354 32.88 -2.38 -7.83
N GLY A 355 32.26 -3.37 -8.47
CA GLY A 355 32.75 -3.93 -9.73
C GLY A 355 32.27 -3.17 -10.98
N PHE A 356 32.65 -1.90 -11.17
CA PHE A 356 32.17 -1.05 -12.28
C PHE A 356 33.26 -0.57 -13.24
N HIS A 357 32.90 -0.39 -14.52
CA HIS A 357 33.78 0.14 -15.57
C HIS A 357 34.15 1.63 -15.37
N GLN A 358 33.28 2.40 -14.72
CA GLN A 358 33.52 3.75 -14.22
C GLN A 358 33.15 3.68 -12.73
N GLY A 359 34.17 3.72 -11.87
CA GLY A 359 34.08 3.30 -10.46
C GLY A 359 33.19 4.20 -9.59
N PHE A 360 33.83 5.05 -8.78
CA PHE A 360 33.18 5.90 -7.79
C PHE A 360 33.37 7.38 -8.16
N TRP A 361 32.30 8.16 -8.21
CA TRP A 361 32.38 9.62 -8.38
C TRP A 361 31.69 10.33 -7.22
N SER A 362 32.42 11.25 -6.59
CA SER A 362 31.88 12.15 -5.58
C SER A 362 32.56 13.51 -5.69
N GLY A 363 31.76 14.57 -5.81
CA GLY A 363 32.26 15.95 -5.72
C GLY A 363 32.59 16.41 -4.30
N HIS A 364 32.28 15.61 -3.26
CA HIS A 364 32.21 16.05 -1.86
C HIS A 364 32.71 15.00 -0.84
N LEU A 365 33.81 14.29 -1.13
CA LEU A 365 34.48 13.47 -0.10
C LEU A 365 35.12 14.38 0.96
N ARG A 366 34.60 14.38 2.19
CA ARG A 366 35.27 15.03 3.34
C ARG A 366 36.12 13.99 4.07
N GLY A 367 37.44 14.07 3.93
CA GLY A 367 38.41 13.50 4.87
C GLY A 367 39.14 12.22 4.42
N PRO A 368 40.49 12.17 4.48
CA PRO A 368 41.28 10.97 4.16
C PRO A 368 41.26 9.87 5.25
N SER A 369 40.54 10.05 6.36
CA SER A 369 40.48 9.06 7.46
C SER A 369 39.38 7.99 7.30
N ASP A 370 38.37 8.24 6.45
CA ASP A 370 37.13 7.45 6.45
C ASP A 370 36.97 6.55 5.21
N ALA A 371 37.87 6.66 4.24
CA ALA A 371 37.92 5.81 3.04
C ALA A 371 38.78 4.55 3.22
N LYS A 372 38.72 3.88 4.39
CA LYS A 372 39.70 2.84 4.73
C LYS A 372 39.61 1.55 3.89
N ARG A 373 38.52 1.27 3.16
CA ARG A 373 38.35 0.03 2.38
C ARG A 373 37.38 0.18 1.19
N LEU A 374 37.67 1.06 0.25
CA LEU A 374 37.08 0.94 -1.10
C LEU A 374 37.90 -0.09 -1.87
N PHE A 375 37.36 -1.30 -2.03
CA PHE A 375 37.95 -2.29 -2.94
C PHE A 375 37.34 -2.05 -4.32
N LEU A 376 38.10 -1.32 -5.15
CA LEU A 376 37.83 -1.14 -6.58
C LEU A 376 38.13 -2.42 -7.36
#